data_AF-A0A1Y1LXB2-F1
#
_entry.id   AF-A0A1Y1LXB2-F1
#
_cell.length_a   1.000
_cell.length_b   1.000
_cell.length_c   1.000
_cell.angle_alpha   90.00
_cell.angle_beta   90.00
_cell.angle_gamma   90.00
#
_symmetry.space_group_name_H-M   'P 1'
#
loop_
_entity.id
_entity.type
_entity.pdbx_description
1 polymer ?
#
loop_
_entity_poly.entity_id
_entity_poly.type
_entity_poly.pdbx_seq_one_letter_code
_entity_poly.pdbx_strand_id
1 'polypeptide(L)'
;LEHILLTWPALEPEYRAYNDAIKDLQSESMIELQRLAAEMPDHLLGVYDQIESRVNEMMTSGALDEKRSLAYRSFLFLIIHRASGIDTQMKIQKLAEFVEPVKAQWQSEPIRTSLKSYAGFCQYLGLDKAQKYLASRRAHELKDWGSCELDSEGLLLQNELEERLKTLPLRPTKSFLAFSVERLDKSSPAFQASYALWQQGFSNILADLLEYLKFAHATHNPDSWEELPTEMRSMVERVLSDRFWQAGISEGSKD
;
A
#
# COMPACT_ATOMS: atom_id res chain seq x y z
N LEU A 1 -0.92 20.59 -16.16
CA LEU A 1 0.23 20.13 -15.35
C LEU A 1 0.51 21.10 -14.21
N GLU A 2 0.88 22.35 -14.51
CA GLU A 2 1.18 23.38 -13.50
C GLU A 2 0.07 23.52 -12.45
N HIS A 3 -1.20 23.67 -12.86
CA HIS A 3 -2.31 23.73 -11.92
C HIS A 3 -2.47 22.48 -11.04
N ILE A 4 -2.20 21.29 -11.58
CA ILE A 4 -2.26 20.04 -10.80
C ILE A 4 -1.11 20.01 -9.78
N LEU A 5 0.08 20.47 -10.15
CA LEU A 5 1.25 20.47 -9.27
C LEU A 5 1.24 21.64 -8.26
N LEU A 6 0.56 22.75 -8.56
CA LEU A 6 0.61 23.99 -7.78
C LEU A 6 -0.67 24.32 -7.00
N THR A 7 -1.82 23.73 -7.34
CA THR A 7 -3.09 24.09 -6.71
C THR A 7 -3.48 23.05 -5.66
N TRP A 8 -3.13 23.32 -4.40
CA TRP A 8 -3.49 22.48 -3.25
C TRP A 8 -4.35 23.29 -2.29
N PRO A 9 -5.69 23.19 -2.40
CA PRO A 9 -6.56 23.78 -1.39
C PRO A 9 -6.26 23.16 -0.03
N ALA A 10 -6.12 23.99 1.01
CA ALA A 10 -5.96 23.51 2.36
C ALA A 10 -7.23 22.76 2.81
N LEU A 11 -7.04 21.67 3.55
CA LEU A 11 -8.17 20.99 4.20
C LEU A 11 -8.64 21.84 5.38
N GLU A 12 -9.95 21.97 5.54
CA GLU A 12 -10.58 22.71 6.62
C GLU A 12 -11.34 21.74 7.53
N PRO A 13 -10.90 21.50 8.79
CA PRO A 13 -11.46 20.46 9.65
C PRO A 13 -12.98 20.53 9.83
N GLU A 14 -13.53 21.74 9.77
CA GLU A 14 -14.95 22.03 9.99
C GLU A 14 -15.84 21.66 8.78
N TYR A 15 -15.27 21.53 7.58
CA TYR A 15 -16.02 21.32 6.34
C TYR A 15 -15.76 19.95 5.72
N ARG A 16 -16.45 18.92 6.22
CA ARG A 16 -16.32 17.55 5.73
C ARG A 16 -16.55 17.41 4.21
N ALA A 17 -17.65 17.97 3.69
CA ALA A 17 -17.98 17.85 2.26
C ALA A 17 -16.93 18.51 1.35
N TYR A 18 -16.35 19.62 1.78
CA TYR A 18 -15.27 20.30 1.07
C TYR A 18 -13.99 19.46 1.08
N ASN A 19 -13.61 18.91 2.24
CA ASN A 19 -12.45 18.03 2.35
C ASN A 19 -12.59 16.77 1.49
N ASP A 20 -13.79 16.21 1.41
CA ASP A 20 -14.07 15.04 0.58
C ASP A 20 -13.96 15.41 -0.91
N ALA A 21 -14.53 16.55 -1.34
CA ALA A 21 -14.36 17.05 -2.71
C ALA A 21 -12.89 17.34 -3.07
N ILE A 22 -12.08 17.84 -2.11
CA ILE A 22 -10.63 18.00 -2.31
C ILE A 22 -9.98 16.63 -2.53
N LYS A 23 -10.26 15.63 -1.69
CA LYS A 23 -9.66 14.29 -1.82
C LYS A 23 -10.01 13.64 -3.16
N ASP A 24 -11.23 13.85 -3.65
CA ASP A 24 -11.67 13.35 -4.95
C ASP A 24 -10.92 14.06 -6.08
N LEU A 25 -10.87 15.40 -6.06
CA LEU A 25 -10.09 16.19 -7.03
C LEU A 25 -8.62 15.76 -7.05
N GLN A 26 -8.02 15.53 -5.88
CA GLN A 26 -6.64 15.07 -5.76
C GLN A 26 -6.46 13.67 -6.37
N SER A 27 -7.41 12.76 -6.14
CA SER A 27 -7.37 11.40 -6.69
C SER A 27 -7.46 11.42 -8.22
N GLU A 28 -8.39 12.19 -8.78
CA GLU A 28 -8.52 12.37 -10.24
C GLU A 28 -7.29 13.05 -10.84
N SER A 29 -6.73 14.05 -10.15
CA SER A 29 -5.50 14.72 -10.57
C SER A 29 -4.32 13.75 -10.69
N MET A 30 -4.19 12.79 -9.76
CA MET A 30 -3.14 11.77 -9.82
C MET A 30 -3.32 10.81 -11.01
N ILE A 31 -4.57 10.45 -11.33
CA ILE A 31 -4.89 9.61 -12.50
C ILE A 31 -4.47 10.34 -13.79
N GLU A 32 -4.81 11.62 -13.91
CA GLU A 32 -4.44 12.44 -15.06
C GLU A 32 -2.93 12.67 -15.17
N LEU A 33 -2.20 12.81 -14.06
CA LEU A 33 -0.72 12.85 -14.09
C LEU A 33 -0.14 11.57 -14.67
N GLN A 34 -0.60 10.40 -14.22
CA GLN A 34 -0.12 9.11 -14.75
C GLN A 34 -0.44 8.96 -16.24
N ARG A 35 -1.64 9.37 -16.66
CA ARG A 35 -2.04 9.38 -18.07
C ARG A 35 -1.13 10.30 -18.89
N LEU A 36 -0.86 11.52 -18.43
CA LEU A 36 0.05 12.45 -19.10
C LEU A 36 1.47 11.88 -19.22
N ALA A 37 1.97 11.22 -18.18
CA ALA A 37 3.28 10.55 -18.22
C ALA A 37 3.32 9.39 -19.21
N ALA A 38 2.21 8.68 -19.40
CA ALA A 38 2.13 7.60 -20.38
C ALA A 38 2.04 8.11 -21.83
N GLU A 39 1.26 9.16 -22.08
CA GLU A 39 0.97 9.68 -23.42
C GLU A 39 2.01 10.68 -23.93
N MET A 40 2.62 11.47 -23.05
CA MET A 40 3.56 12.54 -23.41
C MET A 40 4.87 12.53 -22.59
N PRO A 41 5.55 11.37 -22.46
CA PRO A 41 6.72 11.25 -21.59
C PRO A 41 7.90 12.12 -22.02
N ASP A 42 8.18 12.22 -23.33
CA ASP A 42 9.32 12.99 -23.82
C ASP A 42 9.15 14.51 -23.63
N HIS A 43 7.91 15.00 -23.68
CA HIS A 43 7.62 16.40 -23.37
C HIS A 43 7.86 16.69 -21.88
N LEU A 44 7.39 15.80 -21.01
CA LEU A 44 7.60 15.91 -19.56
C LEU A 44 9.07 15.70 -19.19
N LEU A 45 9.80 14.88 -19.94
CA LEU A 45 11.23 14.68 -19.76
C LEU A 45 12.01 15.99 -19.93
N GLY A 46 11.62 16.84 -20.90
CA GLY A 46 12.27 18.13 -21.14
C GLY A 46 12.21 19.11 -19.96
N VAL A 47 11.30 18.88 -19.00
CA VAL A 47 11.16 19.67 -17.77
C VAL A 47 11.27 18.81 -16.50
N TYR A 48 11.81 17.58 -16.63
CA TYR A 48 11.81 16.58 -15.56
C TYR A 48 12.44 17.10 -14.27
N ASP A 49 13.61 17.74 -14.34
CA ASP A 49 14.33 18.22 -13.16
C ASP A 49 13.51 19.26 -12.37
N GLN A 50 12.72 20.08 -13.07
CA GLN A 50 11.82 21.05 -12.43
C GLN A 50 10.65 20.33 -11.73
N ILE A 51 10.06 19.35 -12.40
CA ILE A 51 8.98 18.53 -11.83
C ILE A 51 9.48 17.77 -10.59
N GLU A 52 10.63 17.10 -10.71
CA GLU A 52 11.25 16.32 -9.65
C GLU A 52 11.58 17.21 -8.44
N SER A 53 12.19 18.38 -8.65
CA SER A 53 12.47 19.32 -7.56
C SER A 53 11.20 19.71 -6.81
N ARG A 54 10.10 19.99 -7.53
CA ARG A 54 8.83 20.35 -6.90
C ARG A 54 8.20 19.19 -6.14
N VAL A 55 8.23 17.99 -6.73
CA VAL A 55 7.75 16.77 -6.06
C VAL A 55 8.56 16.50 -4.78
N ASN A 56 9.88 16.69 -4.82
CA ASN A 56 10.75 16.54 -3.66
C ASN A 56 10.48 17.59 -2.58
N GLU A 57 10.24 18.85 -2.94
CA GLU A 57 9.80 19.91 -2.01
C GLU A 57 8.49 19.51 -1.31
N MET A 58 7.50 19.02 -2.08
CA MET A 58 6.22 18.59 -1.55
C MET A 58 6.35 17.39 -0.60
N MET A 59 7.16 16.38 -0.96
CA MET A 59 7.42 15.24 -0.08
C MET A 59 8.12 15.67 1.21
N THR A 60 9.08 16.60 1.13
CA THR A 60 9.85 17.09 2.29
C THR A 60 9.00 17.96 3.23
N SER A 61 7.98 18.64 2.71
CA SER A 61 7.07 19.47 3.51
C SER A 61 6.21 18.69 4.52
N GLY A 62 6.11 17.36 4.36
CA GLY A 62 5.22 16.53 5.18
C GLY A 62 3.72 16.67 4.85
N ALA A 63 3.36 17.45 3.84
CA ALA A 63 1.96 17.67 3.45
C ALA A 63 1.30 16.46 2.76
N LEU A 64 2.11 15.48 2.34
CA LEU A 64 1.67 14.30 1.61
C LEU A 64 1.60 13.07 2.52
N ASP A 65 0.46 12.37 2.47
CA ASP A 65 0.39 11.01 2.99
C ASP A 65 1.18 10.04 2.10
N GLU A 66 1.35 8.80 2.57
CA GLU A 66 2.09 7.76 1.84
C GLU A 66 1.50 7.44 0.47
N LYS A 67 0.15 7.43 0.36
CA LYS A 67 -0.53 7.10 -0.90
C LYS A 67 -0.20 8.15 -1.97
N ARG A 68 -0.26 9.43 -1.59
CA ARG A 68 0.09 10.56 -2.46
C ARG A 68 1.59 10.58 -2.77
N SER A 69 2.43 10.37 -1.77
CA SER A 69 3.88 10.28 -1.97
C SER A 69 4.25 9.19 -2.99
N LEU A 70 3.61 8.02 -2.90
CA LEU A 70 3.81 6.95 -3.87
C LEU A 70 3.27 7.30 -5.27
N ALA A 71 2.13 7.98 -5.36
CA ALA A 71 1.56 8.41 -6.64
C ALA A 71 2.51 9.35 -7.40
N TYR A 72 3.13 10.30 -6.71
CA TYR A 72 4.14 11.19 -7.29
C TYR A 72 5.39 10.47 -7.73
N ARG A 73 5.92 9.57 -6.89
CA ARG A 73 7.07 8.75 -7.27
C ARG A 73 6.77 7.88 -8.48
N SER A 74 5.54 7.35 -8.57
CA SER A 74 5.08 6.58 -9.72
C SER A 74 4.96 7.43 -10.98
N PHE A 75 4.50 8.68 -10.85
CA PHE A 75 4.45 9.65 -11.94
C PHE A 75 5.85 9.96 -12.48
N LEU A 76 6.82 10.28 -11.61
CA LEU A 76 8.22 10.51 -12.00
C LEU A 76 8.83 9.27 -12.68
N PHE A 77 8.61 8.09 -12.09
CA PHE A 77 9.02 6.81 -12.66
C PHE A 77 8.47 6.61 -14.07
N LEU A 78 7.18 6.86 -14.28
CA LEU A 78 6.52 6.71 -15.59
C LEU A 78 7.14 7.62 -16.66
N ILE A 79 7.45 8.87 -16.33
CA ILE A 79 8.09 9.81 -17.28
C ILE A 79 9.40 9.21 -17.81
N ILE A 80 10.30 8.82 -16.90
CA ILE A 80 11.61 8.24 -17.27
C ILE A 80 11.42 6.93 -18.03
N HIS A 81 10.52 6.07 -17.54
CA HIS A 81 10.31 4.73 -18.08
C HIS A 81 9.81 4.77 -19.52
N ARG A 82 8.85 5.66 -19.80
CA ARG A 82 8.18 5.77 -21.10
C ARG A 82 8.89 6.68 -22.10
N ALA A 83 9.78 7.55 -21.65
CA ALA A 83 10.51 8.46 -22.54
C ALA A 83 11.39 7.68 -23.53
N SER A 84 11.39 8.12 -24.79
CA SER A 84 12.24 7.58 -25.85
C SER A 84 13.58 8.30 -25.94
N GLY A 85 13.67 9.54 -25.42
CA GLY A 85 14.86 10.38 -25.46
C GLY A 85 16.00 10.02 -24.49
N ILE A 86 15.85 8.96 -23.70
CA ILE A 86 16.87 8.49 -22.74
C ILE A 86 17.42 7.15 -23.21
N ASP A 87 18.75 7.00 -23.21
CA ASP A 87 19.37 5.70 -23.48
C ASP A 87 18.96 4.66 -22.41
N THR A 88 18.92 3.39 -22.82
CA THR A 88 18.44 2.30 -21.95
C THR A 88 19.25 2.16 -20.66
N GLN A 89 20.56 2.41 -20.69
CA GLN A 89 21.41 2.23 -19.52
C GLN A 89 21.18 3.33 -18.48
N MET A 90 21.13 4.59 -18.92
CA MET A 90 20.78 5.73 -18.08
C MET A 90 19.36 5.60 -17.54
N LYS A 91 18.41 5.11 -18.36
CA LYS A 91 17.05 4.81 -17.92
C LYS A 91 17.04 3.80 -16.78
N ILE A 92 17.75 2.68 -16.91
CA ILE A 92 17.86 1.67 -15.84
C ILE A 92 18.43 2.29 -14.57
N GLN A 93 19.50 3.08 -14.69
CA GLN A 93 20.12 3.75 -13.55
C GLN A 93 19.13 4.66 -12.80
N LYS A 94 18.42 5.54 -13.52
CA LYS A 94 17.43 6.44 -12.91
C LYS A 94 16.25 5.68 -12.31
N LEU A 95 15.74 4.65 -13.00
CA LEU A 95 14.62 3.85 -12.49
C LEU A 95 14.99 3.00 -11.26
N ALA A 96 16.27 2.63 -11.11
CA ALA A 96 16.77 1.92 -9.94
C ALA A 96 16.59 2.73 -8.65
N GLU A 97 16.67 4.06 -8.71
CA GLU A 97 16.46 4.94 -7.55
C GLU A 97 15.05 4.80 -6.95
N PHE A 98 14.06 4.36 -7.74
CA PHE A 98 12.70 4.10 -7.29
C PHE A 98 12.51 2.67 -6.77
N VAL A 99 13.12 1.69 -7.45
CA VAL A 99 12.85 0.26 -7.23
C VAL A 99 13.78 -0.36 -6.19
N GLU A 100 15.04 0.03 -6.13
CA GLU A 100 15.99 -0.52 -5.16
C GLU A 100 15.58 -0.29 -3.70
N PRO A 101 15.02 0.87 -3.30
CA PRO A 101 14.48 1.04 -1.95
C PRO A 101 13.36 0.03 -1.62
N VAL A 102 12.52 -0.31 -2.60
CA VAL A 102 11.44 -1.30 -2.42
C VAL A 102 12.01 -2.70 -2.24
N LYS A 103 12.99 -3.08 -3.06
CA LYS A 103 13.70 -4.36 -2.91
C LYS A 103 14.43 -4.44 -1.58
N ALA A 104 15.12 -3.38 -1.18
CA ALA A 104 15.81 -3.30 0.10
C ALA A 104 14.84 -3.43 1.28
N GLN A 105 13.66 -2.83 1.20
CA GLN A 105 12.62 -2.97 2.22
C GLN A 105 12.18 -4.43 2.37
N TRP A 106 11.96 -5.16 1.28
CA TRP A 106 11.68 -6.61 1.31
C TRP A 106 12.79 -7.42 1.99
N GLN A 107 14.04 -6.98 1.87
CA GLN A 107 15.19 -7.63 2.50
C GLN A 107 15.50 -7.10 3.91
N SER A 108 14.67 -6.21 4.46
CA SER A 108 14.87 -5.66 5.80
C SER A 108 14.68 -6.71 6.89
N GLU A 109 15.46 -6.63 7.96
CA GLU A 109 15.42 -7.59 9.07
C GLU A 109 14.02 -7.77 9.69
N PRO A 110 13.20 -6.71 9.88
CA PRO A 110 11.83 -6.88 10.38
C PRO A 110 10.98 -7.79 9.48
N ILE A 111 11.04 -7.61 8.16
CA ILE A 111 10.32 -8.46 7.20
C ILE A 111 10.89 -9.88 7.23
N ARG A 112 12.22 -10.02 7.13
CA ARG A 112 12.88 -11.33 7.17
C ARG A 112 12.55 -12.12 8.43
N THR A 113 12.44 -11.47 9.57
CA THR A 113 12.08 -12.11 10.84
C THR A 113 10.60 -12.47 10.89
N SER A 114 9.70 -11.60 10.42
CA SER A 114 8.27 -11.92 10.38
C SER A 114 7.93 -13.09 9.45
N LEU A 115 8.73 -13.33 8.42
CA LEU A 115 8.57 -14.44 7.48
C LEU A 115 9.00 -15.81 8.03
N LYS A 116 9.69 -15.86 9.18
CA LYS A 116 10.19 -17.13 9.75
C LYS A 116 9.08 -18.02 10.31
N SER A 117 7.95 -17.45 10.72
CA SER A 117 6.83 -18.19 11.30
C SER A 117 5.54 -17.36 11.31
N TYR A 118 4.41 -18.05 11.45
CA TYR A 118 3.10 -17.39 11.61
C TYR A 118 3.04 -16.51 12.87
N ALA A 119 3.67 -16.93 13.97
CA ALA A 119 3.78 -16.11 15.18
C ALA A 119 4.57 -14.81 14.93
N GLY A 120 5.67 -14.89 14.18
CA GLY A 120 6.45 -13.71 13.77
C GLY A 120 5.64 -12.74 12.90
N PHE A 121 4.85 -13.28 11.97
CA PHE A 121 3.89 -12.50 11.18
C PHE A 121 2.85 -11.80 12.07
N CYS A 122 2.25 -12.53 13.02
CA CYS A 122 1.27 -11.96 13.95
C CYS A 122 1.89 -10.83 14.79
N GLN A 123 3.09 -11.04 15.34
CA GLN A 123 3.81 -10.02 16.11
C GLN A 123 4.18 -8.80 15.28
N TYR A 124 4.59 -9.01 14.02
CA TYR A 124 4.95 -7.92 13.12
C TYR A 124 3.74 -7.04 12.80
N LEU A 125 2.58 -7.65 12.52
CA LEU A 125 1.34 -6.93 12.24
C LEU A 125 0.58 -6.49 13.50
N GLY A 126 0.96 -6.94 14.70
CA GLY A 126 0.27 -6.65 15.95
C GLY A 126 -0.98 -7.51 16.22
N LEU A 127 -1.18 -8.58 15.44
CA LEU A 127 -2.32 -9.49 15.60
C LEU A 127 -2.26 -10.27 16.92
N ASP A 128 -1.08 -10.48 17.50
CA ASP A 128 -0.91 -11.05 18.84
C ASP A 128 -1.50 -10.13 19.92
N LYS A 129 -1.37 -8.82 19.75
CA LYS A 129 -2.00 -7.82 20.64
C LYS A 129 -3.52 -7.78 20.44
N ALA A 130 -3.98 -7.86 19.18
CA ALA A 130 -5.41 -7.96 18.88
C ALA A 130 -6.05 -9.18 19.56
N GLN A 131 -5.36 -10.32 19.56
CA GLN A 131 -5.79 -11.52 20.27
C GLN A 131 -5.98 -11.27 21.76
N LYS A 132 -4.95 -10.71 22.41
CA LYS A 132 -4.97 -10.42 23.85
C LYS A 132 -6.05 -9.40 24.22
N TYR A 133 -6.23 -8.38 23.40
CA TYR A 133 -7.29 -7.39 23.59
C TYR A 133 -8.68 -8.03 23.56
N LEU A 134 -8.99 -8.79 22.50
CA LEU A 134 -10.29 -9.45 22.35
C LEU A 134 -10.55 -10.47 23.46
N ALA A 135 -9.50 -11.19 23.90
CA ALA A 135 -9.56 -12.08 25.06
C ALA A 135 -9.93 -11.33 26.34
N SER A 136 -9.23 -10.22 26.63
CA SER A 136 -9.45 -9.42 27.84
C SER A 136 -10.87 -8.84 27.94
N ARG A 137 -11.49 -8.53 26.80
CA ARG A 137 -12.87 -8.00 26.70
C ARG A 137 -13.91 -9.10 26.57
N ARG A 138 -13.50 -10.38 26.57
CA ARG A 138 -14.38 -11.54 26.35
C ARG A 138 -15.28 -11.33 25.13
N ALA A 139 -14.69 -10.87 24.03
CA ALA A 139 -15.45 -10.43 22.86
C ALA A 139 -16.39 -11.49 22.25
N HIS A 140 -16.10 -12.78 22.50
CA HIS A 140 -16.95 -13.92 22.16
C HIS A 140 -18.31 -13.94 22.91
N GLU A 141 -18.41 -13.33 24.10
CA GLU A 141 -19.65 -13.22 24.88
C GLU A 141 -20.56 -12.07 24.38
N LEU A 142 -20.00 -11.12 23.61
CA LEU A 142 -20.74 -9.97 23.11
C LEU A 142 -21.64 -10.36 21.94
N LYS A 143 -22.96 -10.19 22.09
CA LYS A 143 -23.95 -10.57 21.07
C LYS A 143 -23.92 -9.68 19.84
N ASP A 144 -23.72 -8.37 20.02
CA ASP A 144 -23.69 -7.39 18.94
C ASP A 144 -22.47 -6.48 19.08
N TRP A 145 -21.50 -6.64 18.17
CA TRP A 145 -20.28 -5.83 18.16
C TRP A 145 -20.51 -4.42 17.62
N GLY A 146 -21.50 -4.22 16.75
CA GLY A 146 -21.80 -2.89 16.20
C GLY A 146 -22.38 -1.95 17.26
N SER A 147 -22.98 -2.51 18.31
CA SER A 147 -23.48 -1.76 19.47
C SER A 147 -22.39 -1.36 20.48
N CYS A 148 -21.17 -1.88 20.34
CA CYS A 148 -20.07 -1.65 21.26
C CYS A 148 -19.04 -0.69 20.65
N GLU A 149 -18.78 0.43 21.32
CA GLU A 149 -17.68 1.31 20.96
C GLU A 149 -16.33 0.73 21.40
N LEU A 150 -15.30 0.96 20.60
CA LEU A 150 -13.93 0.66 21.02
C LEU A 150 -13.54 1.62 22.15
N ASP A 151 -13.01 1.06 23.23
CA ASP A 151 -12.39 1.86 24.27
C ASP A 151 -11.06 2.47 23.79
N SER A 152 -10.45 3.33 24.61
CA SER A 152 -9.20 4.01 24.25
C SER A 152 -8.08 3.04 23.89
N GLU A 153 -8.02 1.86 24.53
CA GLU A 153 -7.05 0.82 24.22
C GLU A 153 -7.30 0.22 22.84
N GLY A 154 -8.56 -0.09 22.53
CA GLY A 154 -8.98 -0.61 21.23
C GLY A 154 -8.72 0.37 20.08
N LEU A 155 -8.98 1.67 20.28
CA LEU A 155 -8.68 2.71 19.29
C LEU A 155 -7.18 2.88 19.05
N LEU A 156 -6.36 2.85 20.11
CA LEU A 156 -4.91 2.89 19.98
C LEU A 156 -4.38 1.65 19.23
N LEU A 157 -4.93 0.47 19.55
CA LEU A 157 -4.55 -0.77 18.89
C LEU A 157 -4.95 -0.76 17.40
N GLN A 158 -6.17 -0.31 17.06
CA GLN A 158 -6.60 -0.17 15.68
C GLN A 158 -5.62 0.69 14.87
N ASN A 159 -5.27 1.87 15.40
CA ASN A 159 -4.28 2.75 14.76
C ASN A 159 -2.91 2.06 14.63
N GLU A 160 -2.45 1.33 15.67
CA GLU A 160 -1.19 0.59 15.61
C GLU A 160 -1.20 -0.48 14.51
N LEU A 161 -2.29 -1.24 14.36
CA LEU A 161 -2.45 -2.25 13.30
C LEU A 161 -2.38 -1.60 11.90
N GLU A 162 -3.04 -0.46 11.72
CA GLU A 162 -3.02 0.28 10.46
C GLU A 162 -1.62 0.81 10.12
N GLU A 163 -0.91 1.38 11.08
CA GLU A 163 0.48 1.83 10.88
C GLU A 163 1.43 0.67 10.59
N ARG A 164 1.30 -0.45 11.29
CA ARG A 164 2.12 -1.65 11.03
C ARG A 164 1.86 -2.20 9.63
N LEU A 165 0.62 -2.21 9.17
CA LEU A 165 0.29 -2.65 7.81
C LEU A 165 0.97 -1.79 6.74
N LYS A 166 1.12 -0.48 6.96
CA LYS A 166 1.81 0.45 6.05
C LYS A 166 3.30 0.14 5.90
N THR A 167 3.93 -0.48 6.90
CA THR A 167 5.35 -0.86 6.85
C THR A 167 5.66 -1.96 5.84
N LEU A 168 4.64 -2.71 5.38
CA LEU A 168 4.82 -3.68 4.30
C LEU A 168 4.93 -2.98 2.93
N PRO A 169 5.95 -3.29 2.12
CA PRO A 169 6.18 -2.69 0.79
C PRO A 169 5.18 -3.14 -0.29
N LEU A 170 3.96 -3.55 0.05
CA LEU A 170 2.99 -4.11 -0.91
C LEU A 170 2.55 -3.09 -1.96
N ARG A 171 2.16 -1.89 -1.52
CA ARG A 171 1.70 -0.81 -2.41
C ARG A 171 2.80 -0.37 -3.41
N PRO A 172 4.02 -0.01 -2.97
CA PRO A 172 5.06 0.38 -3.92
C PRO A 172 5.48 -0.78 -4.84
N THR A 173 5.54 -2.02 -4.33
CA THR A 173 5.83 -3.20 -5.17
C THR A 173 4.78 -3.36 -6.28
N LYS A 174 3.49 -3.30 -5.93
CA LYS A 174 2.39 -3.37 -6.90
C LYS A 174 2.48 -2.25 -7.94
N SER A 175 2.64 -1.00 -7.51
CA SER A 175 2.66 0.16 -8.40
C SER A 175 3.81 0.08 -9.41
N PHE A 176 5.05 -0.09 -8.94
CA PHE A 176 6.20 -0.09 -9.85
C PHE A 176 6.25 -1.32 -10.75
N LEU A 177 5.81 -2.50 -10.28
CA LEU A 177 5.68 -3.67 -11.15
C LEU A 177 4.62 -3.45 -12.23
N ALA A 178 3.45 -2.90 -11.88
CA ALA A 178 2.40 -2.61 -12.86
C ALA A 178 2.91 -1.68 -13.96
N PHE A 179 3.50 -0.53 -13.59
CA PHE A 179 4.00 0.44 -14.57
C PHE A 179 5.18 -0.09 -15.40
N SER A 180 5.95 -1.03 -14.85
CA SER A 180 7.04 -1.70 -15.56
C SER A 180 6.58 -2.61 -16.71
N VAL A 181 5.32 -3.03 -16.73
CA VAL A 181 4.83 -4.00 -17.74
C VAL A 181 3.55 -3.57 -18.47
N GLU A 182 2.80 -2.61 -17.93
CA GLU A 182 1.50 -2.21 -18.46
C GLU A 182 1.60 -1.63 -19.87
N ARG A 183 0.79 -2.12 -20.82
CA ARG A 183 0.70 -1.59 -22.20
C ARG A 183 2.07 -1.48 -22.90
N LEU A 184 2.95 -2.45 -22.68
CA LEU A 184 4.26 -2.51 -23.33
C LEU A 184 4.37 -3.71 -24.26
N ASP A 185 5.04 -3.50 -25.39
CA ASP A 185 5.55 -4.59 -26.20
C ASP A 185 6.81 -5.19 -25.58
N LYS A 186 6.95 -6.52 -25.58
CA LYS A 186 8.09 -7.23 -24.97
C LYS A 186 9.43 -6.91 -25.66
N SER A 187 9.40 -6.52 -26.92
CA SER A 187 10.59 -6.09 -27.67
C SER A 187 10.96 -4.63 -27.43
N SER A 188 10.09 -3.85 -26.76
CA SER A 188 10.34 -2.43 -26.54
C SER A 188 11.53 -2.17 -25.59
N PRO A 189 12.30 -1.09 -25.79
CA PRO A 189 13.37 -0.69 -24.88
C PRO A 189 12.90 -0.49 -23.43
N ALA A 190 11.67 0.01 -23.25
CA ALA A 190 11.07 0.19 -21.93
C ALA A 190 10.83 -1.15 -21.22
N PHE A 191 10.36 -2.17 -21.93
CA PHE A 191 10.21 -3.52 -21.37
C PHE A 191 11.56 -4.15 -21.03
N GLN A 192 12.57 -3.98 -21.89
CA GLN A 192 13.93 -4.49 -21.62
C GLN A 192 14.56 -3.81 -20.40
N ALA A 193 14.35 -2.50 -20.22
CA ALA A 193 14.77 -1.79 -19.02
C ALA A 193 14.07 -2.34 -17.77
N SER A 194 12.76 -2.59 -17.84
CA SER A 194 12.00 -3.20 -16.75
C SER A 194 12.45 -4.62 -16.42
N TYR A 195 12.75 -5.44 -17.43
CA TYR A 195 13.29 -6.77 -17.21
C TYR A 195 14.63 -6.70 -16.46
N ALA A 196 15.58 -5.88 -16.94
CA ALA A 196 16.87 -5.69 -16.28
C ALA A 196 16.71 -5.18 -14.84
N LEU A 197 15.76 -4.26 -14.63
CA LEU A 197 15.47 -3.67 -13.32
C LEU A 197 14.95 -4.71 -12.32
N TRP A 198 14.08 -5.64 -12.72
CA TRP A 198 13.43 -6.59 -11.80
C TRP A 198 14.05 -7.97 -11.77
N GLN A 199 14.81 -8.37 -12.80
CA GLN A 199 15.39 -9.70 -12.93
C GLN A 199 16.13 -10.14 -11.66
N GLN A 200 16.87 -9.22 -11.05
CA GLN A 200 17.48 -9.44 -9.74
C GLN A 200 16.51 -9.06 -8.62
N GLY A 201 16.14 -10.06 -7.80
CA GLY A 201 15.33 -9.88 -6.60
C GLY A 201 13.84 -10.22 -6.76
N PHE A 202 13.29 -10.25 -7.99
CA PHE A 202 11.87 -10.57 -8.19
C PHE A 202 11.48 -11.95 -7.64
N SER A 203 12.32 -12.98 -7.82
CA SER A 203 12.07 -14.32 -7.29
C SER A 203 11.95 -14.34 -5.77
N ASN A 204 12.77 -13.56 -5.08
CA ASN A 204 12.77 -13.48 -3.62
C ASN A 204 11.52 -12.74 -3.13
N ILE A 205 11.17 -11.62 -3.78
CA ILE A 205 9.94 -10.87 -3.49
C ILE A 205 8.71 -11.76 -3.68
N LEU A 206 8.66 -12.53 -4.76
CA LEU A 206 7.55 -13.44 -5.03
C LEU A 206 7.45 -14.53 -3.95
N ALA A 207 8.56 -15.15 -3.56
CA ALA A 207 8.59 -16.14 -2.50
C ALA A 207 8.10 -15.55 -1.15
N ASP A 208 8.59 -14.37 -0.79
CA ASP A 208 8.20 -13.66 0.44
C ASP A 208 6.70 -13.29 0.43
N LEU A 209 6.18 -12.82 -0.72
CA LEU A 209 4.76 -12.54 -0.91
C LEU A 209 3.88 -13.77 -0.74
N LEU A 210 4.28 -14.90 -1.31
CA LEU A 210 3.53 -16.15 -1.21
C LEU A 210 3.50 -16.67 0.24
N GLU A 211 4.59 -16.53 0.98
CA GLU A 211 4.62 -16.92 2.40
C GLU A 211 3.74 -16.00 3.25
N TYR A 212 3.77 -14.68 3.02
CA TYR A 212 2.81 -13.77 3.67
C TYR A 212 1.36 -14.08 3.31
N LEU A 213 1.08 -14.45 2.07
CA LEU A 213 -0.26 -14.85 1.66
C LEU A 213 -0.72 -16.11 2.40
N LYS A 214 0.17 -17.09 2.55
CA LYS A 214 -0.08 -18.29 3.37
C LYS A 214 -0.38 -17.92 4.82
N PHE A 215 0.38 -17.02 5.44
CA PHE A 215 0.08 -16.55 6.81
C PHE A 215 -1.22 -15.76 6.88
N ALA A 216 -1.50 -14.89 5.91
CA ALA A 216 -2.77 -14.16 5.83
C ALA A 216 -3.96 -15.11 5.67
N HIS A 217 -3.82 -16.23 4.96
CA HIS A 217 -4.85 -17.25 4.93
C HIS A 217 -4.98 -18.00 6.25
N ALA A 218 -3.88 -18.26 6.96
CA ALA A 218 -3.92 -18.89 8.28
C ALA A 218 -4.70 -18.05 9.31
N THR A 219 -4.72 -16.71 9.20
CA THR A 219 -5.56 -15.87 10.08
C THR A 219 -7.06 -16.12 9.92
N HIS A 220 -7.49 -16.80 8.86
CA HIS A 220 -8.89 -17.18 8.67
C HIS A 220 -9.24 -18.53 9.35
N ASN A 221 -8.24 -19.27 9.81
CA ASN A 221 -8.45 -20.54 10.50
C ASN A 221 -8.45 -20.32 12.03
N PRO A 222 -9.56 -20.57 12.75
CA PRO A 222 -9.64 -20.49 14.20
C PRO A 222 -8.49 -21.20 14.93
N ASP A 223 -8.01 -22.33 14.41
CA ASP A 223 -6.94 -23.11 15.04
C ASP A 223 -5.57 -22.41 15.01
N SER A 224 -5.38 -21.46 14.10
CA SER A 224 -4.14 -20.67 14.03
C SER A 224 -4.07 -19.58 15.10
N TRP A 225 -5.17 -19.29 15.80
CA TRP A 225 -5.22 -18.26 16.85
C TRP A 225 -4.82 -18.84 18.20
N GLU A 226 -3.55 -19.22 18.33
CA GLU A 226 -3.02 -19.93 19.50
C GLU A 226 -3.03 -19.08 20.79
N GLU A 227 -2.98 -17.75 20.68
CA GLU A 227 -3.06 -16.83 21.83
C GLU A 227 -4.50 -16.60 22.31
N LEU A 228 -5.51 -17.06 21.55
CA LEU A 228 -6.90 -17.08 22.00
C LEU A 228 -7.22 -18.39 22.72
N PRO A 229 -7.93 -18.32 23.87
CA PRO A 229 -8.49 -19.52 24.52
C PRO A 229 -9.37 -20.30 23.54
N THR A 230 -9.38 -21.63 23.66
CA THR A 230 -10.09 -22.52 22.73
C THR A 230 -11.58 -22.16 22.59
N GLU A 231 -12.23 -21.82 23.70
CA GLU A 231 -13.62 -21.37 23.75
C GLU A 231 -13.88 -20.08 22.96
N MET A 232 -12.85 -19.27 22.74
CA MET A 232 -12.94 -17.99 22.03
C MET A 232 -12.63 -18.11 20.54
N ARG A 233 -12.06 -19.23 20.07
CA ARG A 233 -11.60 -19.35 18.67
C ARG A 233 -12.73 -19.31 17.65
N SER A 234 -13.93 -19.77 18.01
CA SER A 234 -15.14 -19.66 17.16
C SER A 234 -15.49 -18.21 16.79
N MET A 235 -15.03 -17.25 17.59
CA MET A 235 -15.17 -15.82 17.30
C MET A 235 -14.49 -15.43 15.98
N VAL A 236 -13.41 -16.10 15.58
CA VAL A 236 -12.67 -15.81 14.35
C VAL A 236 -13.59 -15.94 13.14
N GLU A 237 -14.45 -16.97 13.09
CA GLU A 237 -15.43 -17.16 12.01
C GLU A 237 -16.42 -15.99 11.93
N ARG A 238 -16.78 -15.42 13.09
CA ARG A 238 -17.66 -14.25 13.18
C ARG A 238 -16.96 -12.96 12.73
N VAL A 239 -15.67 -12.76 13.04
CA VAL A 239 -14.87 -11.64 12.50
C VAL A 239 -14.86 -11.66 10.97
N LEU A 240 -14.68 -12.83 10.37
CA LEU A 240 -14.68 -12.99 8.92
C LEU A 240 -16.05 -12.71 8.31
N SER A 241 -17.11 -13.19 8.97
CA SER A 241 -18.51 -13.00 8.53
C SER A 241 -18.92 -11.53 8.62
N ASP A 242 -18.63 -10.83 9.72
CA ASP A 242 -18.97 -9.41 9.85
C ASP A 242 -18.14 -8.55 8.89
N ARG A 243 -16.88 -8.89 8.58
CA ARG A 243 -16.10 -8.20 7.54
C ARG A 243 -16.75 -8.36 6.15
N PHE A 244 -17.29 -9.53 5.83
CA PHE A 244 -18.01 -9.75 4.57
C PHE A 244 -19.22 -8.80 4.44
N TRP A 245 -19.95 -8.58 5.53
CA TRP A 245 -21.10 -7.66 5.57
C TRP A 245 -20.70 -6.18 5.63
N GLN A 246 -19.69 -5.81 6.43
CA GLN A 246 -19.19 -4.44 6.54
C GLN A 246 -18.47 -3.96 5.27
N ALA A 247 -17.89 -4.87 4.48
CA ALA A 247 -17.27 -4.54 3.19
C ALA A 247 -18.29 -4.27 2.06
N GLY A 248 -19.60 -4.36 2.35
CA GLY A 248 -20.66 -4.08 1.37
C GLY A 248 -20.71 -5.07 0.20
N ILE A 249 -20.21 -6.30 0.40
CA ILE A 249 -20.15 -7.33 -0.66
C ILE A 249 -21.56 -7.90 -0.95
N SER A 250 -22.55 -7.63 -0.10
CA SER A 250 -23.95 -8.01 -0.29
C SER A 250 -24.89 -6.88 0.18
N GLU A 251 -25.88 -6.52 -0.66
CA GLU A 251 -27.01 -5.64 -0.31
C GLU A 251 -28.15 -6.38 0.42
N GLY A 252 -28.01 -7.69 0.68
CA GLY A 252 -29.03 -8.49 1.38
C GLY A 252 -29.07 -8.21 2.89
N SER A 253 -30.24 -8.32 3.52
CA SER A 253 -30.33 -8.28 4.98
C SER A 253 -29.71 -9.54 5.60
N LYS A 254 -29.14 -9.40 6.80
CA LYS A 254 -28.62 -10.49 7.65
C LYS A 254 -29.77 -11.28 8.32
N ASP A 255 -30.91 -11.40 7.65
CA ASP A 255 -32.12 -12.06 8.17
C ASP A 255 -32.32 -13.45 7.55
#